data_AF-A0A941WGQ6-F1
#
_entry.id   AF-A0A941WGQ6-F1
#
_cell.length_a   1.000
_cell.length_b   1.000
_cell.length_c   1.000
_cell.angle_alpha   90.00
_cell.angle_beta   90.00
_cell.angle_gamma   90.00
#
_symmetry.space_group_name_H-M   'P 1'
#
loop_
_entity.id
_entity.type
_entity.pdbx_description
1 polymer ?
#
loop_
_entity_poly.entity_id
_entity_poly.type
_entity_poly.pdbx_seq_one_letter_code
_entity_poly.pdbx_strand_id
1 'polypeptide(L)'
;MDLTNVPSGTPASVVQTLENHLSVADSILARDKRLLPMLMTQGSRKKDNNLFQLRPQRGNDDEHKLLKAATSVLRDIDYEIALLSYSTQIMQNGSAPSDALKTYIFDKNGQTFVFYTLYEIKGFLKKKVTFQKSMFAERFKTFDPQ
;
A
#
# COMPACT_ATOMS: atom_id res chain seq x y z
N MET A 1 11.59 -4.54 -9.29
CA MET A 1 12.56 -3.88 -8.38
C MET A 1 12.82 -4.90 -7.30
N ASP A 2 14.06 -5.31 -7.07
CA ASP A 2 14.34 -6.30 -6.02
C ASP A 2 14.22 -5.65 -4.64
N LEU A 3 13.20 -6.07 -3.89
CA LEU A 3 12.93 -5.58 -2.53
C LEU A 3 13.87 -6.23 -1.52
N THR A 4 14.44 -5.42 -0.62
CA THR A 4 15.32 -5.89 0.46
C THR A 4 14.61 -5.74 1.80
N ASN A 5 14.88 -6.63 2.76
CA ASN A 5 14.25 -6.64 4.11
C ASN A 5 12.74 -6.97 4.12
N VAL A 6 12.26 -7.72 3.12
CA VAL A 6 10.96 -8.39 3.22
C VAL A 6 11.05 -9.46 4.32
N PRO A 7 10.12 -9.53 5.28
CA PRO A 7 10.15 -10.53 6.34
C PRO A 7 10.18 -11.95 5.78
N SER A 8 10.99 -12.81 6.40
CA SER A 8 11.02 -14.23 6.04
C SER A 8 9.64 -14.87 6.19
N GLY A 9 9.27 -15.73 5.25
CA GLY A 9 7.95 -16.36 5.21
C GLY A 9 6.81 -15.47 4.68
N THR A 10 7.12 -14.29 4.12
CA THR A 10 6.15 -13.54 3.31
C THR A 10 5.86 -14.33 2.02
N PRO A 11 4.59 -14.60 1.66
CA PRO A 11 4.25 -15.33 0.45
C PRO A 11 4.77 -14.62 -0.81
N ALA A 12 5.26 -15.39 -1.79
CA ALA A 12 5.76 -14.83 -3.06
C ALA A 12 4.70 -13.99 -3.80
N SER A 13 3.42 -14.35 -3.69
CA SER A 13 2.30 -13.58 -4.25
C SER A 13 2.17 -12.17 -3.63
N VAL A 14 2.43 -12.03 -2.33
CA VAL A 14 2.42 -10.74 -1.63
C VAL A 14 3.58 -9.88 -2.12
N VAL A 15 4.78 -10.46 -2.22
CA VAL A 15 5.98 -9.76 -2.74
C VAL A 15 5.76 -9.29 -4.17
N GLN A 16 5.27 -10.18 -5.04
CA GLN A 16 4.99 -9.85 -6.44
C GLN A 16 3.94 -8.75 -6.58
N THR A 17 2.90 -8.78 -5.74
CA THR A 17 1.84 -7.76 -5.74
C THR A 17 2.41 -6.40 -5.33
N LEU A 18 3.28 -6.37 -4.32
CA LEU A 18 3.95 -5.16 -3.88
C LEU A 18 4.89 -4.59 -4.94
N GLU A 19 5.71 -5.42 -5.59
CA GLU A 19 6.60 -4.97 -6.67
C GLU A 19 5.84 -4.39 -7.86
N ASN A 20 4.74 -5.05 -8.26
CA ASN A 20 3.87 -4.57 -9.32
C ASN A 20 3.24 -3.22 -8.93
N HIS A 21 2.76 -3.10 -7.70
CA HIS A 21 2.20 -1.86 -7.17
C HIS A 21 3.21 -0.72 -7.20
N LEU A 22 4.44 -0.93 -6.71
CA LEU A 22 5.47 0.10 -6.69
C LEU A 22 5.86 0.58 -8.10
N SER A 23 5.89 -0.33 -9.07
CA SER A 23 6.12 0.01 -10.49
C SER A 23 5.04 0.94 -11.04
N VAL A 24 3.76 0.70 -10.68
CA VAL A 24 2.65 1.56 -11.11
C VAL A 24 2.64 2.88 -10.34
N ALA A 25 2.89 2.83 -9.02
CA ALA A 25 2.89 3.99 -8.14
C ALA A 25 3.96 5.02 -8.51
N ASP A 26 5.10 4.57 -9.06
CA ASP A 26 6.16 5.45 -9.60
C ASP A 26 5.59 6.52 -10.53
N SER A 27 4.78 6.10 -11.51
CA SER A 27 4.19 7.00 -12.51
C SER A 27 3.20 8.00 -11.89
N ILE A 28 2.42 7.56 -10.90
CA ILE A 28 1.44 8.41 -10.20
C ILE A 28 2.17 9.43 -9.33
N LEU A 29 3.16 9.00 -8.55
CA LEU A 29 3.96 9.87 -7.70
C LEU A 29 4.75 10.89 -8.52
N ALA A 30 5.30 10.52 -9.67
CA ALA A 30 6.01 11.45 -10.55
C ALA A 30 5.10 12.60 -11.04
N ARG A 31 3.83 12.30 -11.34
CA ARG A 31 2.85 13.26 -11.85
C ARG A 31 2.18 14.05 -10.73
N ASP A 32 1.56 13.35 -9.79
CA ASP A 32 0.60 13.87 -8.81
C ASP A 32 1.24 14.16 -7.45
N LYS A 33 2.53 13.79 -7.26
CA LYS A 33 3.34 13.94 -6.04
C LYS A 33 2.84 13.16 -4.81
N ARG A 34 1.67 12.53 -4.91
CA ARG A 34 1.08 11.70 -3.86
C ARG A 34 0.21 10.61 -4.45
N LEU A 35 0.09 9.50 -3.74
CA LEU A 35 -0.90 8.46 -3.99
C LEU A 35 -2.09 8.68 -3.06
N LEU A 36 -3.27 8.92 -3.65
CA LEU A 36 -4.51 8.97 -2.88
C LEU A 36 -4.89 7.57 -2.38
N PRO A 37 -5.63 7.45 -1.26
CA PRO A 37 -6.09 6.16 -0.78
C PRO A 37 -6.94 5.42 -1.81
N MET A 38 -6.44 4.26 -2.23
CA MET A 38 -7.13 3.35 -3.13
C MET A 38 -7.04 1.92 -2.60
N LEU A 39 -8.14 1.19 -2.73
CA LEU A 39 -8.20 -0.25 -2.49
C LEU A 39 -8.36 -0.95 -3.83
N MET A 40 -7.40 -1.80 -4.18
CA MET A 40 -7.48 -2.73 -5.30
C MET A 40 -7.83 -4.12 -4.77
N THR A 41 -8.67 -4.86 -5.48
CA THR A 41 -8.88 -6.30 -5.24
C THR A 41 -8.54 -7.10 -6.49
N GLN A 42 -8.03 -8.31 -6.29
CA GLN A 42 -7.81 -9.29 -7.34
C GLN A 42 -8.55 -10.57 -6.98
N GLY A 43 -9.52 -10.93 -7.81
CA GLY A 43 -10.27 -12.18 -7.68
C GLY A 43 -9.66 -13.31 -8.51
N SER A 44 -10.28 -14.49 -8.45
CA SER A 44 -9.82 -15.66 -9.21
C SER A 44 -9.92 -15.48 -10.74
N ARG A 45 -10.77 -14.56 -11.22
CA ARG A 45 -10.87 -14.19 -12.64
C ARG A 45 -10.59 -12.70 -12.81
N LYS A 46 -10.01 -12.33 -13.95
CA LYS A 46 -9.69 -10.93 -14.28
C LYS A 46 -10.88 -9.97 -14.17
N LYS A 47 -12.09 -10.44 -14.48
CA LYS A 47 -13.33 -9.65 -14.38
C LYS A 47 -13.74 -9.31 -12.94
N ASP A 48 -13.16 -10.00 -11.96
CA ASP A 48 -13.44 -9.83 -10.53
C ASP A 48 -12.43 -8.86 -9.88
N ASN A 49 -11.50 -8.31 -10.67
CA ASN A 49 -10.57 -7.28 -10.21
C ASN A 49 -11.30 -5.94 -10.12
N ASN A 50 -11.20 -5.29 -8.95
CA ASN A 50 -11.85 -4.02 -8.71
C ASN A 50 -10.85 -2.96 -8.21
N LEU A 51 -11.19 -1.69 -8.43
CA LEU A 51 -10.48 -0.55 -7.88
C LEU A 51 -11.47 0.40 -7.22
N PHE A 52 -11.32 0.58 -5.91
CA PHE A 52 -12.15 1.44 -5.09
C PHE A 52 -11.35 2.65 -4.66
N GLN A 53 -11.84 3.84 -4.99
CA GLN A 53 -11.31 5.06 -4.40
C GLN A 53 -11.89 5.21 -2.99
N LEU A 54 -11.03 5.14 -1.98
CA LEU A 54 -11.43 5.40 -0.60
C LEU A 54 -11.37 6.91 -0.42
N ARG A 55 -12.51 7.59 -0.57
CA ARG A 55 -12.58 9.06 -0.57
C ARG A 55 -11.90 9.65 0.69
N PRO A 56 -10.88 10.52 0.55
CA PRO A 56 -10.51 11.40 1.63
C PRO A 56 -11.52 12.56 1.68
N GLN A 57 -12.45 12.52 2.64
CA GLN A 57 -13.25 13.70 2.96
C GLN A 57 -12.35 14.68 3.74
N ARG A 58 -11.60 15.53 3.03
CA ARG A 58 -10.86 16.70 3.55
C ARG A 58 -10.15 16.50 4.91
N GLY A 59 -8.81 16.44 4.86
CA GLY A 59 -7.98 16.44 6.07
C GLY A 59 -7.52 15.04 6.44
N ASN A 60 -6.40 14.98 7.17
CA ASN A 60 -5.61 13.79 7.51
C ASN A 60 -6.38 12.47 7.33
N ASP A 61 -5.84 11.63 6.45
CA ASP A 61 -6.26 10.26 6.25
C ASP A 61 -6.11 9.50 7.58
N ASP A 62 -7.18 9.56 8.38
CA ASP A 62 -7.33 8.83 9.62
C ASP A 62 -7.23 7.34 9.26
N GLU A 63 -6.06 6.77 9.54
CA GLU A 63 -5.70 5.39 9.19
C GLU A 63 -6.78 4.42 9.64
N HIS A 64 -7.36 4.65 10.82
CA HIS A 64 -8.41 3.79 11.35
C HIS A 64 -9.68 3.86 10.49
N LYS A 65 -10.08 5.06 10.04
CA LYS A 65 -11.22 5.23 9.12
C LYS A 65 -10.96 4.62 7.75
N LEU A 66 -9.74 4.77 7.22
CA LEU A 66 -9.36 4.16 5.95
C LEU A 66 -9.40 2.63 6.02
N LEU A 67 -8.83 2.04 7.07
CA LEU A 67 -8.86 0.60 7.28
C LEU A 67 -10.29 0.09 7.50
N LYS A 68 -11.12 0.82 8.24
CA LYS A 68 -12.53 0.47 8.42
C LYS A 68 -13.29 0.50 7.09
N ALA A 69 -13.05 1.50 6.25
CA ALA A 69 -13.67 1.59 4.93
C ALA A 69 -13.19 0.45 4.01
N ALA A 70 -11.88 0.18 3.99
CA ALA A 70 -11.32 -0.90 3.19
C ALA A 70 -11.86 -2.27 3.62
N THR A 71 -11.82 -2.57 4.91
CA THR A 71 -12.32 -3.85 5.44
C THR A 71 -13.83 -4.01 5.25
N SER A 72 -14.62 -2.92 5.30
CA SER A 72 -16.04 -2.98 4.95
C SER A 72 -16.25 -3.42 3.51
N VAL A 73 -15.49 -2.88 2.55
CA VAL A 73 -15.57 -3.30 1.13
C VAL A 73 -15.15 -4.76 0.98
N LEU A 74 -14.10 -5.19 1.67
CA LEU A 74 -13.57 -6.56 1.58
C LEU A 74 -14.51 -7.62 2.17
N ARG A 75 -15.44 -7.26 3.07
CA ARG A 75 -16.44 -8.20 3.60
C ARG A 75 -17.48 -8.61 2.55
N ASP A 76 -17.74 -7.75 1.58
CA ASP A 76 -18.83 -7.92 0.61
C ASP A 76 -18.35 -8.48 -0.74
N ILE A 77 -17.06 -8.80 -0.87
CA ILE A 77 -16.43 -9.17 -2.15
C ILE A 77 -15.53 -10.39 -1.96
N ASP A 78 -15.58 -11.32 -2.93
CA ASP A 78 -14.62 -12.41 -3.03
C ASP A 78 -13.29 -11.92 -3.63
N TYR A 79 -12.18 -12.15 -2.94
CA TYR A 79 -10.85 -11.76 -3.39
C TYR A 79 -9.79 -12.79 -2.97
N GLU A 80 -8.76 -12.96 -3.80
CA GLU A 80 -7.56 -13.74 -3.48
C GLU A 80 -6.53 -12.87 -2.75
N ILE A 81 -6.34 -11.65 -3.25
CA ILE A 81 -5.48 -10.63 -2.67
C ILE A 81 -6.13 -9.25 -2.83
N ALA A 82 -5.98 -8.41 -1.82
CA ALA A 82 -6.38 -7.02 -1.88
C ALA A 82 -5.23 -6.12 -1.42
N LEU A 83 -5.14 -4.93 -2.00
CA LEU A 83 -4.08 -3.97 -1.74
C LEU A 83 -4.68 -2.60 -1.45
N LEU A 84 -4.44 -2.07 -0.25
CA LEU A 84 -4.68 -0.68 0.10
C LEU A 84 -3.35 0.05 0.13
N SER A 85 -3.21 1.15 -0.61
CA SER A 85 -1.99 1.96 -0.54
C SER A 85 -2.28 3.45 -0.62
N TYR A 86 -1.48 4.23 0.10
CA TYR A 86 -1.54 5.69 0.13
C TYR A 86 -0.21 6.32 0.55
N SER A 87 -0.01 7.58 0.15
CA SER A 87 1.11 8.40 0.62
C SER A 87 0.89 8.84 2.06
N THR A 88 1.92 8.68 2.89
CA THR A 88 1.98 9.15 4.28
C THR A 88 3.37 9.70 4.59
N GLN A 89 3.57 10.26 5.77
CA GLN A 89 4.88 10.64 6.29
C GLN A 89 5.21 9.82 7.53
N ILE A 90 6.43 9.30 7.60
CA ILE A 90 6.93 8.56 8.76
C ILE A 90 8.10 9.28 9.41
N MET A 91 8.15 9.27 10.73
CA MET A 91 9.27 9.81 11.50
C MET A 91 10.33 8.72 11.67
N GLN A 92 11.54 8.95 11.17
CA GLN A 92 12.68 8.07 11.39
C GLN A 92 13.53 8.64 12.53
N ASN A 93 13.55 8.00 13.71
CA ASN A 93 14.39 8.29 14.89
C ASN A 93 15.10 9.66 14.90
N GLY A 94 14.37 10.73 15.21
CA GLY A 94 14.92 12.09 15.38
C GLY A 94 15.20 12.87 14.09
N SER A 95 14.89 12.30 12.92
CA SER A 95 15.01 12.95 11.61
C SER A 95 13.73 13.70 11.25
N ALA A 96 13.81 14.56 10.22
CA ALA A 96 12.63 15.14 9.60
C ALA A 96 11.67 14.06 9.07
N PRO A 97 10.35 14.34 8.96
CA PRO A 97 9.40 13.41 8.36
C PRO A 97 9.84 13.02 6.94
N SER A 98 9.83 11.72 6.67
CA SER A 98 10.14 11.16 5.35
C SER A 98 8.86 10.68 4.67
N ASP A 99 8.70 10.98 3.38
CA ASP A 99 7.56 10.51 2.59
C ASP A 99 7.64 8.98 2.38
N ALA A 100 6.52 8.30 2.57
CA ALA A 100 6.41 6.86 2.43
C ALA A 100 5.09 6.48 1.74
N LEU A 101 5.10 5.38 0.99
CA LEU A 101 3.89 4.64 0.69
C LEU A 101 3.64 3.65 1.81
N LYS A 102 2.50 3.79 2.49
CA LYS A 102 2.00 2.75 3.37
C LYS A 102 1.10 1.82 2.57
N THR A 103 1.43 0.54 2.56
CA THR A 103 0.74 -0.46 1.76
C THR A 103 0.30 -1.62 2.65
N TYR A 104 -1.00 -1.90 2.67
CA TYR A 104 -1.58 -3.09 3.27
C TYR A 104 -1.90 -4.08 2.17
N ILE A 105 -1.47 -5.32 2.35
CA ILE A 105 -1.84 -6.43 1.48
C ILE A 105 -2.60 -7.44 2.33
N PHE A 106 -3.85 -7.69 1.95
CA PHE A 106 -4.75 -8.65 2.56
C PHE A 106 -4.78 -9.90 1.71
N ASP A 107 -4.54 -11.07 2.31
CA ASP A 107 -4.80 -12.35 1.65
C ASP A 107 -6.18 -12.89 2.03
N LYS A 108 -6.72 -13.78 1.19
CA LYS A 108 -8.00 -14.45 1.47
C LYS A 108 -8.03 -15.30 2.75
N ASN A 109 -6.86 -15.65 3.29
CA ASN A 109 -6.73 -16.45 4.51
C ASN A 109 -6.80 -15.57 5.77
N GLY A 110 -7.08 -14.27 5.63
CA GLY A 110 -7.19 -13.34 6.74
C GLY A 110 -5.84 -12.83 7.26
N GLN A 111 -4.77 -12.94 6.48
CA GLN A 111 -3.46 -12.38 6.82
C GLN A 111 -3.31 -10.98 6.23
N THR A 112 -2.73 -10.07 7.01
CA THR A 112 -2.40 -8.71 6.55
C THR A 112 -0.92 -8.45 6.69
N PHE A 113 -0.35 -7.96 5.61
CA PHE A 113 1.04 -7.54 5.51
C PHE A 113 1.07 -6.03 5.35
N VAL A 114 1.76 -5.33 6.24
CA VAL A 114 1.89 -3.87 6.19
C VAL A 114 3.31 -3.54 5.79
N PHE A 115 3.47 -2.72 4.76
CA PHE A 115 4.76 -2.27 4.25
C PHE A 115 4.82 -0.75 4.24
N TYR A 116 5.96 -0.21 4.65
CA TYR A 116 6.33 1.18 4.43
C TYR A 116 7.47 1.24 3.43
N THR A 117 7.19 1.83 2.27
CA THR A 117 8.19 2.04 1.22
C THR A 117 8.50 3.52 1.11
N LEU A 118 9.66 3.92 1.64
CA LEU A 118 10.12 5.31 1.56
C LEU A 118 10.35 5.72 0.11
N TYR A 119 9.99 6.96 -0.23
CA TYR A 119 10.28 7.50 -1.55
C TYR A 119 10.72 8.95 -1.49
N GLU A 120 11.51 9.36 -2.47
CA GLU A 120 11.87 10.74 -2.71
C GLU A 120 11.53 11.15 -4.14
N ILE A 121 10.98 12.34 -4.30
CA ILE A 121 10.70 12.94 -5.62
C ILE A 121 11.76 14.01 -5.87
N LYS A 122 12.66 13.78 -6.82
CA LYS A 122 13.75 14.71 -7.17
C LYS A 122 13.65 15.18 -8.62
N GLY A 123 14.17 16.38 -8.91
CA GLY A 123 14.28 16.94 -10.26
C GLY A 123 13.26 18.03 -10.58
N PHE A 124 13.74 19.09 -11.24
CA PHE A 124 12.97 20.32 -11.52
C PHE A 124 12.15 20.25 -12.83
N LEU A 125 12.64 19.51 -13.84
CA LEU A 125 12.01 19.37 -15.18
C LEU A 125 11.41 17.98 -15.42
N LYS A 126 12.18 16.92 -15.14
CA LYS A 126 11.71 15.53 -15.13
C LYS A 126 11.80 15.01 -13.70
N LYS A 127 10.66 14.97 -13.02
CA LYS A 127 10.58 14.42 -11.67
C LYS A 127 10.85 12.92 -11.74
N LYS A 128 11.82 12.47 -10.96
CA LYS A 128 12.15 11.06 -10.78
C LYS A 128 11.74 10.66 -9.37
N VAL A 129 10.96 9.59 -9.27
CA VAL A 129 10.66 8.95 -7.99
C VAL A 129 11.77 7.95 -7.72
N THR A 130 12.28 7.93 -6.49
CA THR A 130 13.26 6.94 -6.04
C THR A 130 12.72 6.29 -4.79
N PHE A 131 12.30 5.02 -4.90
CA PHE A 131 11.95 4.22 -3.73
C PHE A 131 13.21 3.70 -3.04
N GLN A 132 13.22 3.74 -1.71
CA GLN A 132 14.21 3.00 -0.95
C GLN A 132 13.86 1.51 -0.97
N LYS A 133 14.87 0.67 -1.22
CA LYS A 133 14.69 -0.79 -1.31
C LYS A 133 14.41 -1.45 0.04
N SER A 134 14.81 -0.81 1.14
CA SER A 134 14.57 -1.30 2.49
C SER A 134 13.15 -0.93 2.91
N MET A 135 12.34 -1.92 3.24
CA MET A 135 10.99 -1.70 3.74
C MET A 135 10.89 -2.05 5.21
N PHE A 136 10.10 -1.28 5.94
CA PHE A 136 9.62 -1.70 7.25
C PHE A 136 8.37 -2.52 7.02
N ALA A 137 8.37 -3.75 7.51
CA ALA A 137 7.26 -4.66 7.34
C ALA A 137 6.79 -5.18 8.69
N GLU A 138 5.53 -4.94 8.99
CA GLU A 138 4.86 -5.48 10.16
C GLU A 138 3.86 -6.53 9.69
N ARG A 139 3.95 -7.74 10.27
CA ARG A 139 2.99 -8.82 10.03
C ARG A 139 2.03 -8.86 11.21
N PHE A 140 0.75 -8.66 10.92
CA PHE A 140 -0.31 -8.86 11.90
C PHE A 140 -1.16 -10.05 11.44
N LYS A 141 -1.55 -10.91 12.38
CA LYS A 141 -2.75 -11.74 12.18
C LYS A 141 -3.91 -10.75 12.19
N THR A 142 -4.62 -10.58 11.07
CA THR A 142 -5.58 -9.49 10.97
C THR A 142 -6.73 -9.66 11.95
N PHE A 143 -7.22 -8.51 12.41
CA PHE A 143 -8.49 -8.23 13.07
C PHE A 143 -9.56 -9.32 12.95
N ASP A 144 -10.00 -9.78 14.11
CA ASP A 144 -11.28 -10.44 14.29
C ASP A 144 -12.38 -9.38 14.10
N PRO A 145 -13.23 -9.45 13.06
CA PRO A 145 -14.37 -8.57 12.94
C PRO A 145 -15.45 -9.09 13.90
N GLN A 146 -15.37 -8.67 15.17
CA GLN A 146 -16.58 -8.65 16.00
C GLN A 146 -17.52 -7.55 15.52
#